data_AF-A0AAN5I2S3-F1
#
_entry.id   AF-A0AAN5I2S3-F1
#
_cell.length_a   1.000
_cell.length_b   1.000
_cell.length_c   1.000
_cell.angle_alpha   90.00
_cell.angle_beta   90.00
_cell.angle_gamma   90.00
#
_symmetry.space_group_name_H-M   'P 1'
#
loop_
_entity.id
_entity.type
_entity.pdbx_description
1 polymer ?
#
loop_
_entity_poly.entity_id
_entity_poly.type
_entity_poly.pdbx_seq_one_letter_code
_entity_poly.pdbx_strand_id
1 'polypeptide(L)'
;TSAKSLAVIFSIIFVIMLALFIFITTNLIIKYLKYPSSTELSINVVPQEFPRFSFCNENPLKRSIVDSDPAFAQISKLMKQFDERELSTIAVDDFNIGSSTMKMQRLSRARTMLRLLMHQL
;
A
#
# COMPACT_ATOMS: atom_id res chain seq x y z
N THR A 1 42.37 -6.90 62.98
CA THR A 1 42.45 -6.07 61.75
C THR A 1 42.21 -4.62 62.13
N SER A 2 43.12 -3.72 61.76
CA SER A 2 43.10 -2.32 62.21
C SER A 2 41.85 -1.59 61.72
N ALA A 3 41.21 -0.77 62.57
CA ALA A 3 39.99 -0.01 62.25
C ALA A 3 40.12 0.83 60.97
N LYS A 4 41.35 1.27 60.65
CA LYS A 4 41.68 2.00 59.43
C LYS A 4 41.50 1.17 58.16
N SER A 5 41.87 -0.12 58.19
CA SER A 5 41.69 -1.03 57.05
C SER A 5 40.21 -1.31 56.78
N LEU A 6 39.41 -1.38 57.83
CA LEU A 6 37.97 -1.60 57.74
C LEU A 6 37.28 -0.37 57.13
N ALA A 7 37.64 0.84 57.56
CA ALA A 7 37.14 2.09 56.97
C ALA A 7 37.45 2.23 55.47
N VAL A 8 38.66 1.83 55.03
CA VAL A 8 39.04 1.83 53.61
C VAL A 8 38.17 0.86 52.80
N ILE A 9 37.95 -0.36 53.32
CA ILE A 9 37.11 -1.36 52.65
C ILE A 9 35.67 -0.86 52.51
N PHE A 10 35.09 -0.30 53.59
CA PHE A 10 33.73 0.24 53.53
C PHE A 10 33.62 1.47 52.61
N SER A 11 34.64 2.30 52.53
CA SER A 11 34.69 3.41 51.56
C SER A 11 34.69 2.91 50.12
N ILE A 12 35.44 1.84 49.81
CA ILE A 12 35.47 1.24 48.47
C ILE A 12 34.08 0.67 48.12
N ILE A 13 33.48 -0.08 49.05
CA ILE A 13 32.13 -0.64 48.86
C ILE A 13 31.11 0.48 48.63
N PHE A 14 31.19 1.57 49.40
CA PHE A 14 30.29 2.71 49.24
C PHE A 14 30.42 3.36 47.85
N VAL A 15 31.65 3.56 47.37
CA VAL A 15 31.89 4.12 46.03
C VAL A 15 31.34 3.20 44.93
N ILE A 16 31.52 1.88 45.06
CA ILE A 16 30.96 0.91 44.12
C ILE A 16 29.43 0.96 44.11
N MET A 17 28.80 0.97 45.29
CA MET A 17 27.34 1.06 45.41
C MET A 17 26.79 2.37 44.84
N LEU A 18 27.48 3.49 45.06
CA LEU A 18 27.11 4.79 44.50
C LEU A 18 27.19 4.79 42.97
N ALA A 19 28.24 4.20 42.39
CA ALA A 19 28.39 4.09 40.95
C ALA A 19 27.28 3.24 40.32
N LEU A 20 26.94 2.10 40.93
CA LEU A 20 25.82 1.26 40.49
C LEU A 20 24.49 1.98 40.58
N PHE A 21 24.27 2.75 41.65
CA PHE A 21 23.06 3.55 41.82
C PHE A 21 22.89 4.59 40.71
N ILE A 22 23.96 5.34 40.38
CA ILE A 22 23.95 6.32 39.29
C ILE A 22 23.68 5.63 37.94
N PHE A 23 24.32 4.48 37.69
CA PHE A 23 24.13 3.72 36.47
C PHE A 23 22.68 3.25 36.28
N ILE A 24 22.07 2.67 37.31
CA ILE A 24 20.67 2.19 37.25
C ILE A 24 19.72 3.37 37.07
N THR A 25 19.92 4.46 37.81
CA THR A 25 19.07 5.65 37.75
C THR A 25 19.09 6.27 36.35
N THR A 26 20.28 6.40 35.74
CA THR A 26 20.43 6.93 34.38
C THR A 26 19.71 6.05 33.36
N ASN A 27 19.83 4.73 33.46
CA ASN A 27 19.15 3.80 32.56
C ASN A 27 17.62 3.88 32.69
N LEU A 28 17.10 4.04 33.92
CA LEU A 28 15.67 4.23 34.15
C LEU A 28 15.16 5.54 33.55
N ILE A 29 15.92 6.64 33.71
CA ILE A 29 15.57 7.95 33.10
C ILE A 29 15.56 7.83 31.58
N ILE A 30 16.59 7.22 30.97
CA ILE A 30 16.64 7.00 29.53
C ILE A 30 15.46 6.13 29.07
N LYS A 31 15.14 5.06 29.81
CA LYS A 31 14.00 4.18 29.51
C LYS A 31 12.67 4.93 29.59
N TYR A 32 12.50 5.80 30.58
CA TYR A 32 11.32 6.63 30.73
C TYR A 32 11.16 7.61 29.57
N LEU A 33 12.24 8.33 29.21
CA LEU A 33 12.25 9.30 28.10
C LEU A 33 12.13 8.66 26.70
N LYS A 34 12.38 7.35 26.57
CA LYS A 34 12.14 6.61 25.33
C LYS A 34 10.67 6.30 25.09
N TYR A 35 9.79 6.57 26.06
CA TYR A 35 8.35 6.30 26.00
C TYR A 35 8.01 4.93 25.38
N PRO A 36 8.58 3.82 25.91
CA PRO A 36 8.30 2.51 25.36
C PRO A 36 6.81 2.21 25.56
N SER A 37 6.12 1.96 24.45
CA SER A 37 4.72 1.53 24.47
C SER A 37 4.65 0.01 24.37
N SER A 38 3.87 -0.62 25.24
CA SER A 38 3.49 -2.03 25.12
C SER A 38 2.02 -2.10 24.73
N THR A 39 1.69 -2.93 23.73
CA THR A 39 0.32 -3.17 23.31
C THR A 39 -0.13 -4.52 23.82
N GLU A 40 -1.05 -4.53 24.77
CA GLU A 40 -1.72 -5.75 25.22
C GLU A 40 -2.95 -5.99 24.33
N LEU A 41 -3.00 -7.15 23.68
CA LEU A 41 -4.11 -7.54 22.82
C LEU A 41 -5.05 -8.47 23.58
N SER A 42 -6.28 -8.02 23.81
CA SER A 42 -7.36 -8.83 24.39
C SER A 42 -8.50 -8.97 23.39
N ILE A 43 -8.98 -10.20 23.19
CA ILE A 43 -10.16 -10.46 22.36
C ILE A 43 -11.40 -10.29 23.24
N ASN A 44 -12.10 -9.16 23.08
CA ASN A 44 -13.36 -8.91 23.76
C ASN A 44 -14.53 -9.26 22.83
N VAL A 45 -15.48 -10.05 23.32
CA VAL A 45 -16.72 -10.39 22.59
C VAL A 45 -17.76 -9.34 22.91
N VAL A 46 -17.78 -8.27 22.11
CA VAL A 46 -18.74 -7.16 22.22
C VAL A 46 -19.55 -7.09 20.92
N PRO A 47 -20.86 -6.80 20.96
CA PRO A 47 -21.63 -6.53 19.75
C PRO A 47 -20.97 -5.38 18.96
N GLN A 48 -20.50 -5.68 17.76
CA GLN A 48 -19.82 -4.73 16.89
C GLN A 48 -20.80 -4.09 15.92
N GLU A 49 -20.61 -2.80 15.62
CA GLU A 49 -21.37 -2.12 14.58
C GLU A 49 -21.11 -2.77 13.21
N PHE A 50 -22.16 -2.85 12.38
CA PHE A 50 -22.02 -3.39 11.04
C PHE A 50 -21.12 -2.49 10.19
N PRO A 51 -20.05 -3.01 9.57
CA PRO A 51 -19.10 -2.18 8.86
C PRO A 51 -19.68 -1.66 7.55
N ARG A 52 -19.11 -0.57 7.05
CA ARG A 52 -19.43 -0.06 5.73
C ARG A 52 -18.80 -0.97 4.67
N PHE A 53 -19.64 -1.56 3.84
CA PHE A 53 -19.18 -2.25 2.63
C PHE A 53 -19.29 -1.30 1.44
N SER A 54 -18.21 -1.21 0.66
CA SER A 54 -18.21 -0.53 -0.64
C SER A 54 -17.83 -1.54 -1.69
N PHE A 55 -18.68 -1.70 -2.70
CA PHE A 55 -18.42 -2.55 -3.86
C PHE A 55 -18.31 -1.65 -5.09
N CYS A 56 -17.30 -1.91 -5.91
CA CYS A 56 -17.11 -1.23 -7.19
C CYS A 56 -17.25 -2.24 -8.32
N ASN A 57 -17.82 -1.81 -9.43
CA ASN A 57 -17.81 -2.59 -10.66
C ASN A 57 -16.37 -2.66 -11.18
N GLU A 58 -15.92 -3.84 -11.61
CA GLU A 58 -14.61 -4.00 -12.26
C GLU A 58 -14.55 -3.26 -13.60
N ASN A 59 -15.69 -3.09 -14.28
CA ASN A 59 -15.75 -2.30 -15.50
C ASN A 59 -15.78 -0.80 -15.16
N PRO A 60 -14.74 -0.02 -15.53
CA PRO A 60 -14.65 1.39 -15.17
C PRO A 60 -15.62 2.29 -15.96
N LEU A 61 -16.05 1.88 -17.15
CA LEU A 61 -16.85 2.71 -18.06
C LEU A 61 -18.02 1.95 -18.66
N LYS A 62 -19.21 2.57 -18.64
CA LYS A 62 -20.39 2.02 -19.30
C LYS A 62 -20.32 2.28 -20.80
N ARG A 63 -20.49 1.22 -21.63
CA ARG A 63 -20.44 1.33 -23.11
C ARG A 63 -21.38 2.40 -23.67
N SER A 64 -22.59 2.52 -23.12
CA SER A 64 -23.56 3.53 -23.58
C SER A 64 -23.09 4.97 -23.39
N ILE A 65 -22.26 5.24 -22.37
CA ILE A 65 -21.71 6.58 -22.11
C ILE A 65 -20.55 6.87 -23.06
N VAL A 66 -19.69 5.86 -23.27
CA VAL A 66 -18.58 5.94 -24.24
C VAL A 66 -19.07 6.24 -25.65
N ASP A 67 -20.23 5.69 -26.04
CA ASP A 67 -20.78 5.91 -27.38
C ASP A 67 -21.58 7.23 -27.51
N SER A 68 -22.03 7.83 -26.40
CA SER A 68 -22.84 9.05 -26.43
C SER A 68 -22.04 10.35 -26.28
N ASP A 69 -20.95 10.32 -25.52
CA ASP A 69 -20.21 11.53 -25.15
C ASP A 69 -19.03 11.77 -26.11
N PRO A 70 -18.91 12.98 -26.72
CA PRO A 70 -17.81 13.30 -27.63
C PRO A 70 -16.43 13.22 -26.96
N ALA A 71 -16.34 13.38 -25.63
CA ALA A 71 -15.08 13.25 -24.89
C ALA A 71 -14.46 11.85 -25.06
N PHE A 72 -15.29 10.82 -25.23
CA PHE A 72 -14.85 9.43 -25.38
C PHE A 72 -14.78 8.95 -26.84
N ALA A 73 -14.87 9.86 -27.83
CA ALA A 73 -14.95 9.49 -29.24
C ALA A 73 -13.80 8.58 -29.71
N GLN A 74 -12.57 8.81 -29.21
CA GLN A 74 -11.42 7.96 -29.54
C GLN A 74 -11.53 6.56 -28.94
N ILE A 75 -12.07 6.44 -27.71
CA ILE A 75 -12.29 5.15 -27.05
C ILE A 75 -13.43 4.40 -27.74
N SER A 76 -14.54 5.07 -28.07
CA SER A 76 -15.64 4.46 -28.85
C SER A 76 -15.13 3.92 -30.18
N LYS A 77 -14.30 4.69 -30.89
CA LYS A 77 -13.67 4.28 -32.16
C LYS A 77 -12.78 3.05 -31.97
N LEU A 78 -11.92 3.04 -30.95
CA LEU A 78 -11.05 1.89 -30.63
C LEU A 78 -11.87 0.63 -30.35
N MET A 79 -12.94 0.76 -29.55
CA MET A 79 -13.79 -0.38 -29.20
C MET A 79 -14.56 -0.91 -30.40
N LYS A 80 -15.15 -0.04 -31.23
CA LYS A 80 -15.86 -0.45 -32.46
C LYS A 80 -14.92 -1.16 -33.45
N GLN A 81 -13.72 -0.64 -33.64
CA GLN A 81 -12.72 -1.26 -34.51
C GLN A 81 -12.27 -2.64 -34.00
N PHE A 82 -12.22 -2.83 -32.67
CA PHE A 82 -11.96 -4.13 -32.08
C PHE A 82 -13.13 -5.12 -32.33
N ASP A 83 -14.37 -4.67 -32.13
CA ASP A 83 -15.59 -5.47 -32.33
C ASP A 83 -15.76 -5.89 -33.82
N GLU A 84 -15.58 -4.96 -34.75
CA GLU A 84 -15.63 -5.18 -36.20
C GLU A 84 -14.57 -6.17 -36.68
N ARG A 85 -13.40 -6.17 -36.03
CA ARG A 85 -12.31 -7.11 -36.32
C ARG A 85 -12.63 -8.52 -35.85
N GLU A 86 -13.35 -8.70 -34.74
CA GLU A 86 -13.83 -10.01 -34.31
C GLU A 86 -14.91 -10.55 -35.26
N LEU A 87 -15.74 -9.66 -35.82
CA LEU A 87 -16.76 -9.99 -36.81
C LEU A 87 -16.20 -10.18 -38.24
N SER A 88 -14.89 -10.01 -38.44
CA SER A 88 -14.22 -10.10 -39.75
C SER A 88 -14.75 -9.11 -40.81
N THR A 89 -15.39 -8.03 -40.38
CA THR A 89 -15.92 -6.95 -41.24
C THR A 89 -15.01 -5.74 -41.16
N ILE A 90 -13.84 -5.80 -41.80
CA ILE A 90 -12.84 -4.72 -41.68
C ILE A 90 -13.10 -3.63 -42.72
N ALA A 91 -13.26 -2.38 -42.28
CA ALA A 91 -13.28 -1.21 -43.16
C ALA A 91 -11.99 -0.35 -43.03
N VAL A 92 -11.50 -0.06 -41.82
CA VAL A 92 -10.30 0.79 -41.55
C VAL A 92 -9.61 0.36 -40.24
N ASP A 93 -8.27 0.36 -40.18
CA ASP A 93 -7.48 -0.05 -39.00
C ASP A 93 -6.61 1.09 -38.43
N ASP A 94 -7.22 2.13 -37.85
CA ASP A 94 -6.51 3.34 -37.38
C ASP A 94 -5.57 3.08 -36.19
N PHE A 95 -5.97 2.19 -35.27
CA PHE A 95 -5.16 1.78 -34.12
C PHE A 95 -4.20 0.61 -34.39
N ASN A 96 -4.06 0.17 -35.65
CA ASN A 96 -3.19 -0.93 -36.07
C ASN A 96 -3.37 -2.21 -35.21
N ILE A 97 -4.61 -2.47 -34.79
CA ILE A 97 -5.02 -3.65 -34.02
C ILE A 97 -4.80 -4.90 -34.88
N GLY A 98 -4.81 -4.72 -36.19
CA GLY A 98 -4.70 -5.77 -37.17
C GLY A 98 -3.33 -6.29 -37.52
N SER A 99 -2.27 -5.60 -37.09
CA SER A 99 -0.91 -5.93 -37.49
C SER A 99 -0.43 -7.31 -37.01
N SER A 100 -1.10 -7.94 -36.04
CA SER A 100 -0.77 -9.29 -35.57
C SER A 100 -1.89 -10.28 -35.84
N THR A 101 -1.53 -11.46 -36.34
CA THR A 101 -2.44 -12.60 -36.52
C THR A 101 -2.80 -13.25 -35.17
N MET A 102 -1.95 -13.12 -34.15
CA MET A 102 -2.17 -13.73 -32.83
C MET A 102 -3.23 -12.98 -32.03
N LYS A 103 -4.30 -13.68 -31.61
CA LYS A 103 -5.39 -13.11 -30.80
C LYS A 103 -4.89 -12.45 -29.51
N MET A 104 -3.93 -13.09 -28.83
CA MET A 104 -3.40 -12.58 -27.55
C MET A 104 -2.65 -11.25 -27.70
N GLN A 105 -1.83 -11.11 -28.76
CA GLN A 105 -1.08 -9.88 -29.02
C GLN A 105 -2.03 -8.72 -29.36
N ARG A 106 -3.10 -8.99 -30.12
CA ARG A 106 -4.14 -8.00 -30.43
C ARG A 106 -4.86 -7.51 -29.17
N LEU A 107 -5.27 -8.45 -28.30
CA LEU A 107 -5.93 -8.13 -27.04
C LEU A 107 -5.01 -7.33 -26.10
N SER A 108 -3.72 -7.68 -26.03
CA SER A 108 -2.72 -6.92 -25.28
C SER A 108 -2.61 -5.48 -25.80
N ARG A 109 -2.50 -5.29 -27.13
CA ARG A 109 -2.44 -3.96 -27.76
C ARG A 109 -3.70 -3.13 -27.52
N ALA A 110 -4.88 -3.71 -27.68
CA ALA A 110 -6.14 -3.02 -27.43
C ALA A 110 -6.22 -2.55 -25.97
N ARG A 111 -5.80 -3.38 -25.01
CA ARG A 111 -5.73 -3.01 -23.59
C ARG A 111 -4.72 -1.89 -23.33
N THR A 112 -3.54 -1.93 -23.94
CA THR A 112 -2.56 -0.84 -23.76
C THR A 112 -3.06 0.47 -24.35
N MET A 113 -3.66 0.44 -25.55
CA MET A 113 -4.23 1.64 -26.17
C MET A 113 -5.38 2.21 -25.36
N LEU A 114 -6.28 1.35 -24.87
CA LEU A 114 -7.38 1.77 -24.02
C LEU A 114 -6.89 2.44 -22.74
N ARG A 115 -5.83 1.91 -22.10
CA ARG A 115 -5.20 2.55 -20.93
C ARG A 115 -4.60 3.91 -21.25
N LEU A 116 -3.93 4.05 -22.40
CA LEU A 116 -3.34 5.32 -22.82
C LEU A 116 -4.41 6.38 -23.08
N LEU A 117 -5.48 6.01 -23.79
CA LEU A 117 -6.62 6.90 -24.03
C LEU A 117 -7.33 7.25 -22.73
N MET A 118 -7.44 6.31 -21.79
CA MET A 118 -8.01 6.57 -20.47
C MET A 118 -7.19 7.55 -19.62
N HIS A 119 -5.88 7.63 -19.83
CA HIS A 119 -5.01 8.61 -19.15
C HIS A 119 -5.11 10.02 -19.75
N GLN A 120 -5.65 10.16 -20.96
CA GLN A 120 -5.78 11.45 -21.65
C GLN A 120 -7.11 12.16 -21.38
N LEU A 121 -8.03 11.48 -20.69
CA LEU A 121 -9.31 12.02 -20.21
C LEU A 121 -9.14 12.74 -18.87
#